data_AF-A0A6J7HET1-F1
#
_entry.id   AF-A0A6J7HET1-F1
#
_cell.length_a   1.000
_cell.length_b   1.000
_cell.length_c   1.000
_cell.angle_alpha   90.00
_cell.angle_beta   90.00
_cell.angle_gamma   90.00
#
_symmetry.space_group_name_H-M   'P 1'
#
loop_
_entity.id
_entity.type
_entity.pdbx_description
1 polymer ?
#
loop_
_entity_poly.entity_id
_entity_poly.type
_entity_poly.pdbx_seq_one_letter_code
_entity_poly.pdbx_strand_id
1 'polypeptide(L)'
;MERFASLSVRFPNAQIGAARLDDVADLLRVLPTSEGESLQPVLHQEIGDTWIFGVGSDPQKTAAFRELCRLRTSWISPDAPATSAVAVDDLALEQASTQLLLVAEHTWGMDQKTHWPEVAHWAADYLSHIRHDPTTQRFEASWAEQRQYLQQFVAALERHGRAGHAAEAQAALDALTPLRPDTTELVAVPHYSSSSIELGEYQIRLNSDGSLAQLTDASGRDLAGAAGLGRLCVQTYSAADYERWFSTYNSATADADMWWATWDNTKPGLEDSGAISAVWRPHVVGVWRGARHGQELLQIHLEFAAETSAPVSLPELAVLTLRCPRQTAVPPGPALALSGSLEFELQWFNKAAARWPQAISWQFAPRVFDFSLWQMLKLNEWVSPSDVVAYGARNLHCADQVSHPEGINLEFVDASLVAPGKLKLLEFEPVQDQHFELDLSQGWDLCLTNNVWGTNFAMWSEGDARFRVRLNWETA
;
A
#
# COMPACT_ATOMS: atom_id res chain seq x y z
N MET A 1 -25.91 1.84 38.54
CA MET A 1 -26.29 2.93 39.47
C MET A 1 -25.17 3.29 40.45
N GLU A 2 -24.43 2.33 41.03
CA GLU A 2 -23.31 2.61 41.96
C GLU A 2 -22.21 3.51 41.39
N ARG A 3 -21.82 3.35 40.12
CA ARG A 3 -20.83 4.24 39.47
C ARG A 3 -21.30 5.70 39.43
N PHE A 4 -22.54 5.98 39.04
CA PHE A 4 -23.06 7.35 39.02
C PHE A 4 -23.13 7.95 40.42
N ALA A 5 -23.58 7.19 41.42
CA ALA A 5 -23.59 7.65 42.81
C ALA A 5 -22.17 8.00 43.32
N SER A 6 -21.16 7.18 42.98
CA SER A 6 -19.77 7.45 43.34
C SER A 6 -19.20 8.71 42.65
N LEU A 7 -19.59 8.95 41.39
CA LEU A 7 -19.19 10.15 40.66
C LEU A 7 -19.87 11.40 41.22
N SER A 8 -21.14 11.32 41.64
CA SER A 8 -21.86 12.45 42.26
C SER A 8 -21.26 12.86 43.61
N VAL A 9 -20.69 11.92 44.37
CA VAL A 9 -19.93 12.24 45.58
C VAL A 9 -18.61 12.95 45.23
N ARG A 10 -17.91 12.47 44.19
CA ARG A 10 -16.62 13.05 43.76
C ARG A 10 -16.77 14.42 43.09
N PHE A 11 -17.88 14.65 42.39
CA PHE A 11 -18.18 15.87 41.64
C PHE A 11 -19.54 16.43 42.07
N PRO A 12 -19.66 16.99 43.30
CA PRO A 12 -20.95 17.37 43.88
C PRO A 12 -21.67 18.49 43.13
N ASN A 13 -20.94 19.26 42.30
CA ASN A 13 -21.48 20.35 41.50
C ASN A 13 -21.77 19.95 40.05
N ALA A 14 -21.48 18.70 39.64
CA ALA A 14 -21.72 18.22 38.29
C ALA A 14 -23.11 17.56 38.18
N GLN A 15 -23.80 17.79 37.07
CA GLN A 15 -24.98 17.00 36.71
C GLN A 15 -24.49 15.72 36.03
N ILE A 16 -24.80 14.56 36.63
CA ILE A 16 -24.32 13.26 36.14
C ILE A 16 -25.52 12.45 35.69
N GLY A 17 -25.47 12.01 34.43
CA GLY A 17 -26.52 11.21 33.81
C GLY A 17 -26.01 10.48 32.58
N ALA A 18 -26.83 9.58 32.05
CA ALA A 18 -26.60 9.00 30.74
C ALA A 18 -26.90 10.06 29.67
N ALA A 19 -26.10 10.07 28.60
CA ALA A 19 -26.24 10.97 27.46
C ALA A 19 -25.92 10.21 26.17
N ARG A 20 -26.46 10.69 25.05
CA ARG A 20 -26.10 10.28 23.69
C ARG A 20 -25.01 11.21 23.16
N LEU A 21 -24.36 10.80 22.07
CA LEU A 21 -23.44 11.69 21.34
C LEU A 21 -24.17 12.95 20.83
N ASP A 22 -25.46 12.84 20.47
CA ASP A 22 -26.30 13.99 20.08
C ASP A 22 -26.40 15.03 21.20
N ASP A 23 -26.62 14.57 22.44
CA ASP A 23 -26.78 15.48 23.59
C ASP A 23 -25.47 16.23 23.88
N VAL A 24 -24.31 15.56 23.66
CA VAL A 24 -22.98 16.19 23.75
C VAL A 24 -22.78 17.20 22.62
N ALA A 25 -23.16 16.86 21.38
CA ALA A 25 -23.04 17.76 20.24
C ALA A 25 -23.93 19.01 20.41
N ASP A 26 -25.15 18.83 20.93
CA ASP A 26 -26.08 19.92 21.27
C ASP A 26 -25.46 20.85 22.32
N LEU A 27 -24.84 20.29 23.36
CA LEU A 27 -24.13 21.07 24.38
C LEU A 27 -22.97 21.87 23.76
N LEU A 28 -22.11 21.24 22.96
CA LEU A 28 -20.97 21.90 22.31
C LEU A 28 -21.41 23.05 21.40
N ARG A 29 -22.59 22.97 20.77
CA ARG A 29 -23.14 24.03 19.91
C ARG A 29 -23.60 25.27 20.68
N VAL A 30 -23.97 25.14 21.96
CA VAL A 30 -24.52 26.24 22.78
C VAL A 30 -23.58 26.75 23.85
N LEU A 31 -22.42 26.11 24.05
CA LEU A 31 -21.43 26.55 25.02
C LEU A 31 -20.97 27.99 24.67
N PRO A 32 -21.23 28.97 25.56
CA PRO A 32 -20.79 30.34 25.33
C PRO A 32 -19.27 30.39 25.34
N THR A 33 -18.68 31.02 24.33
CA THR A 33 -17.25 31.27 24.28
C THR A 33 -16.92 32.46 25.18
N SER A 34 -15.74 32.45 25.79
CA SER A 34 -15.31 33.52 26.71
C SER A 34 -15.21 34.91 26.05
N GLU A 35 -15.34 35.02 24.71
CA GLU A 35 -15.12 36.26 23.95
C GLU A 35 -16.12 36.52 22.80
N GLY A 36 -17.22 35.77 22.67
CA GLY A 36 -18.25 36.06 21.64
C GLY A 36 -17.87 35.69 20.20
N GLU A 37 -16.72 35.04 19.98
CA GLU A 37 -16.30 34.49 18.69
C GLU A 37 -16.43 32.95 18.67
N SER A 38 -16.62 32.37 17.47
CA SER A 38 -16.73 30.92 17.23
C SER A 38 -15.40 30.20 17.53
N LEU A 39 -15.40 29.29 18.51
CA LEU A 39 -14.20 28.60 19.04
C LEU A 39 -13.78 27.31 18.29
N GLN A 40 -14.27 27.05 17.09
CA GLN A 40 -13.86 25.83 16.38
C GLN A 40 -12.70 26.16 15.43
N PRO A 41 -11.44 25.82 15.77
CA PRO A 41 -10.35 25.96 14.82
C PRO A 41 -10.67 25.10 13.60
N VAL A 42 -10.73 25.73 12.43
CA VAL A 42 -10.86 25.02 11.16
C VAL A 42 -9.47 24.59 10.74
N LEU A 43 -9.23 23.28 10.70
CA LEU A 43 -8.01 22.70 10.18
C LEU A 43 -8.25 22.35 8.71
N HIS A 44 -7.48 23.00 7.82
CA HIS A 44 -7.47 22.70 6.38
C HIS A 44 -6.41 21.67 6.00
N GLN A 45 -5.41 21.48 6.86
CA GLN A 45 -4.33 20.54 6.64
C GLN A 45 -4.83 19.11 6.81
N GLU A 46 -4.17 18.16 6.13
CA GLU A 46 -4.38 16.74 6.38
C GLU A 46 -3.99 16.40 7.82
N ILE A 47 -4.87 15.73 8.54
CA ILE A 47 -4.54 15.19 9.87
C ILE A 47 -3.68 13.94 9.71
N GLY A 48 -4.19 13.00 8.90
CA GLY A 48 -3.54 11.71 8.63
C GLY A 48 -3.48 10.79 9.85
N ASP A 49 -3.50 9.49 9.62
CA ASP A 49 -3.25 8.48 10.65
C ASP A 49 -1.82 7.95 10.51
N THR A 50 -1.03 8.09 11.57
CA THR A 50 0.36 7.64 11.62
C THR A 50 0.47 6.11 11.76
N TRP A 51 -0.66 5.43 11.95
CA TRP A 51 -0.78 4.01 12.26
C TRP A 51 -1.47 3.21 11.14
N ILE A 52 -1.00 3.38 9.91
CA ILE A 52 -1.65 2.81 8.71
C ILE A 52 -0.86 1.69 8.02
N PHE A 53 0.09 1.06 8.72
CA PHE A 53 0.92 -0.01 8.15
C PHE A 53 0.10 -1.22 7.66
N GLY A 54 -1.05 -1.45 8.30
CA GLY A 54 -1.86 -2.66 8.17
C GLY A 54 -2.38 -2.95 6.77
N VAL A 55 -2.64 -1.93 5.95
CA VAL A 55 -3.12 -2.11 4.57
C VAL A 55 -2.09 -2.85 3.68
N GLY A 56 -0.80 -2.75 4.03
CA GLY A 56 0.29 -3.49 3.36
C GLY A 56 0.50 -4.92 3.88
N SER A 57 -0.22 -5.35 4.91
CA SER A 57 -0.06 -6.69 5.50
C SER A 57 -0.55 -7.82 4.59
N ASP A 58 -1.57 -7.54 3.78
CA ASP A 58 -2.18 -8.50 2.87
C ASP A 58 -2.24 -7.92 1.45
N PRO A 59 -1.12 -8.00 0.69
CA PRO A 59 -1.03 -7.38 -0.63
C PRO A 59 -2.05 -7.94 -1.61
N GLN A 60 -2.34 -9.25 -1.56
CA GLN A 60 -3.31 -9.87 -2.44
C GLN A 60 -4.73 -9.38 -2.15
N LYS A 61 -5.12 -9.25 -0.88
CA LYS A 61 -6.41 -8.67 -0.47
C LYS A 61 -6.54 -7.23 -0.98
N THR A 62 -5.50 -6.41 -0.77
CA THR A 62 -5.49 -4.99 -1.17
C THR A 62 -5.60 -4.83 -2.68
N ALA A 63 -4.81 -5.56 -3.47
CA ALA A 63 -4.87 -5.50 -4.92
C ALA A 63 -6.25 -5.90 -5.47
N ALA A 64 -6.81 -7.01 -4.97
CA ALA A 64 -8.13 -7.48 -5.34
C ALA A 64 -9.25 -6.50 -4.96
N PHE A 65 -9.18 -5.93 -3.77
CA PHE A 65 -10.13 -4.90 -3.33
C PHE A 65 -10.11 -3.68 -4.25
N ARG A 66 -8.92 -3.17 -4.59
CA ARG A 66 -8.75 -2.02 -5.49
C ARG A 66 -9.25 -2.33 -6.90
N GLU A 67 -9.02 -3.55 -7.41
CA GLU A 67 -9.55 -4.01 -8.70
C GLU A 67 -11.07 -3.99 -8.75
N LEU A 68 -11.74 -4.59 -7.76
CA LEU A 68 -13.20 -4.60 -7.68
C LEU A 68 -13.78 -3.20 -7.48
N CYS A 69 -13.14 -2.35 -6.67
CA CYS A 69 -13.56 -0.95 -6.50
C CYS A 69 -13.50 -0.17 -7.80
N ARG A 70 -12.45 -0.32 -8.60
CA ARG A 70 -12.34 0.32 -9.92
C ARG A 70 -13.37 -0.22 -10.91
N LEU A 71 -13.59 -1.55 -10.97
CA LEU A 71 -14.65 -2.13 -11.81
C LEU A 71 -16.01 -1.56 -11.44
N ARG A 72 -16.35 -1.56 -10.14
CA ARG A 72 -17.57 -0.95 -9.61
C ARG A 72 -17.71 0.50 -10.05
N THR A 73 -16.66 1.31 -9.89
CA THR A 73 -16.64 2.72 -10.33
C THR A 73 -16.87 2.85 -11.83
N SER A 74 -16.29 1.95 -12.65
CA SER A 74 -16.48 1.95 -14.09
C SER A 74 -17.92 1.61 -14.50
N TRP A 75 -18.60 0.72 -13.77
CA TRP A 75 -19.98 0.32 -14.08
C TRP A 75 -21.00 1.42 -13.75
N ILE A 76 -20.75 2.22 -12.71
CA ILE A 76 -21.64 3.32 -12.31
C ILE A 76 -21.29 4.67 -12.96
N SER A 77 -20.21 4.70 -13.74
CA SER A 77 -19.79 5.90 -14.44
C SER A 77 -20.89 6.37 -15.42
N PRO A 78 -21.16 7.69 -15.53
CA PRO A 78 -22.04 8.23 -16.57
C PRO A 78 -21.60 7.86 -17.99
N ASP A 79 -20.30 7.61 -18.18
CA ASP A 79 -19.70 7.25 -19.47
C ASP A 79 -19.63 5.73 -19.70
N ALA A 80 -20.17 4.92 -18.78
CA ALA A 80 -20.17 3.47 -18.90
C ALA A 80 -20.95 3.04 -20.16
N PRO A 81 -20.40 2.12 -21.00
CA PRO A 81 -21.15 1.55 -22.10
C PRO A 81 -22.47 0.92 -21.62
N ALA A 82 -23.54 1.06 -22.40
CA ALA A 82 -24.87 0.55 -22.00
C ALA A 82 -24.88 -0.96 -21.68
N THR A 83 -23.93 -1.72 -22.23
CA THR A 83 -23.75 -3.16 -21.97
C THR A 83 -23.17 -3.47 -20.59
N SER A 84 -22.44 -2.53 -19.97
CA SER A 84 -21.79 -2.68 -18.66
C SER A 84 -22.38 -1.76 -17.59
N ALA A 85 -23.14 -0.73 -17.98
CA ALA A 85 -23.68 0.27 -17.06
C ALA A 85 -24.63 -0.34 -16.02
N VAL A 86 -24.48 0.09 -14.77
CA VAL A 86 -25.32 -0.29 -13.63
C VAL A 86 -25.77 0.98 -12.91
N ALA A 87 -27.06 1.06 -12.55
CA ALA A 87 -27.58 2.17 -11.77
C ALA A 87 -26.98 2.17 -10.36
N VAL A 88 -26.73 3.36 -9.80
CA VAL A 88 -26.12 3.49 -8.46
C VAL A 88 -26.99 2.87 -7.36
N ASP A 89 -28.31 2.86 -7.55
CA ASP A 89 -29.32 2.30 -6.65
C ASP A 89 -29.74 0.85 -7.01
N ASP A 90 -28.98 0.17 -7.88
CA ASP A 90 -29.23 -1.23 -8.21
C ASP A 90 -29.03 -2.14 -6.98
N LEU A 91 -30.03 -2.96 -6.67
CA LEU A 91 -30.00 -3.84 -5.50
C LEU A 91 -28.84 -4.84 -5.52
N ALA A 92 -28.48 -5.40 -6.68
CA ALA A 92 -27.37 -6.35 -6.76
C ALA A 92 -26.05 -5.63 -6.46
N LEU A 93 -25.90 -4.41 -6.98
CA LEU A 93 -24.75 -3.57 -6.69
C LEU A 93 -24.68 -3.15 -5.22
N GLU A 94 -25.79 -2.80 -4.59
CA GLU A 94 -25.88 -2.47 -3.16
C GLU A 94 -25.43 -3.66 -2.28
N GLN A 95 -26.00 -4.85 -2.52
CA GLN A 95 -25.67 -6.06 -1.77
C GLN A 95 -24.21 -6.48 -1.96
N ALA A 96 -23.69 -6.38 -3.19
CA ALA A 96 -22.29 -6.64 -3.47
C ALA A 96 -21.39 -5.59 -2.80
N SER A 97 -21.69 -4.30 -2.94
CA SER A 97 -20.91 -3.21 -2.34
C SER A 97 -20.81 -3.34 -0.82
N THR A 98 -21.84 -3.87 -0.16
CA THR A 98 -21.80 -4.17 1.28
C THR A 98 -20.65 -5.13 1.63
N GLN A 99 -20.34 -6.10 0.77
CA GLN A 99 -19.20 -7.02 0.98
C GLN A 99 -17.86 -6.31 0.84
N LEU A 100 -17.74 -5.35 -0.10
CA LEU A 100 -16.53 -4.52 -0.22
C LEU A 100 -16.34 -3.63 1.01
N LEU A 101 -17.41 -3.11 1.62
CA LEU A 101 -17.30 -2.32 2.86
C LEU A 101 -16.68 -3.13 4.01
N LEU A 102 -16.95 -4.45 4.09
CA LEU A 102 -16.36 -5.32 5.11
C LEU A 102 -14.84 -5.49 4.94
N VAL A 103 -14.31 -5.34 3.73
CA VAL A 103 -12.85 -5.36 3.47
C VAL A 103 -12.16 -4.13 4.08
N ALA A 104 -12.86 -2.98 4.13
CA ALA A 104 -12.35 -1.71 4.65
C ALA A 104 -12.43 -1.59 6.17
N GLU A 105 -12.81 -2.66 6.88
CA GLU A 105 -12.76 -2.72 8.33
C GLU A 105 -11.31 -2.63 8.82
N HIS A 106 -11.10 -2.01 9.99
CA HIS A 106 -9.77 -1.65 10.49
C HIS A 106 -8.95 -2.83 11.04
N THR A 107 -9.58 -3.99 11.28
CA THR A 107 -8.92 -5.23 11.71
C THR A 107 -8.98 -6.28 10.60
N TRP A 108 -7.84 -6.88 10.25
CA TRP A 108 -7.74 -7.86 9.16
C TRP A 108 -7.42 -9.26 9.68
N GLY A 109 -7.86 -9.57 10.89
CA GLY A 109 -7.67 -10.88 11.50
C GLY A 109 -7.76 -10.84 13.01
N MET A 110 -7.46 -11.98 13.61
CA MET A 110 -7.38 -12.11 15.05
C MET A 110 -6.17 -11.36 15.63
N ASP A 111 -6.33 -10.94 16.87
CA ASP A 111 -5.28 -10.36 17.70
C ASP A 111 -4.21 -11.39 18.09
N GLN A 112 -2.94 -11.11 17.80
CA GLN A 112 -1.84 -12.05 18.06
C GLN A 112 -1.71 -12.38 19.55
N LYS A 113 -1.63 -11.37 20.43
CA LYS A 113 -1.40 -11.58 21.87
C LYS A 113 -2.45 -12.48 22.54
N THR A 114 -3.70 -12.40 22.08
CA THR A 114 -4.80 -13.18 22.65
C THR A 114 -4.97 -14.55 22.00
N HIS A 115 -4.86 -14.61 20.67
CA HIS A 115 -5.24 -15.81 19.91
C HIS A 115 -4.07 -16.64 19.41
N TRP A 116 -2.88 -16.07 19.29
CA TRP A 116 -1.68 -16.76 18.83
C TRP A 116 -0.39 -16.12 19.39
N PRO A 117 -0.13 -16.23 20.71
CA PRO A 117 1.01 -15.59 21.38
C PRO A 117 2.35 -16.31 21.10
N GLU A 118 2.59 -16.65 19.84
CA GLU A 118 3.80 -17.30 19.36
C GLU A 118 4.95 -16.28 19.29
N VAL A 119 6.08 -16.59 19.92
CA VAL A 119 7.25 -15.69 20.06
C VAL A 119 8.52 -16.25 19.40
N ALA A 120 8.43 -17.41 18.75
CA ALA A 120 9.53 -18.07 18.07
C ALA A 120 9.18 -18.34 16.58
N HIS A 121 9.69 -19.43 16.00
CA HIS A 121 9.37 -19.89 14.64
C HIS A 121 9.38 -18.79 13.56
N TRP A 122 10.48 -18.03 13.51
CA TRP A 122 10.61 -16.84 12.65
C TRP A 122 10.82 -17.16 11.17
N ALA A 123 11.73 -18.09 10.87
CA ALA A 123 12.04 -18.49 9.51
C ALA A 123 11.04 -19.52 8.97
N ALA A 124 10.99 -19.65 7.65
CA ALA A 124 9.94 -20.40 6.95
C ALA A 124 9.93 -21.89 7.27
N ASP A 125 11.11 -22.50 7.41
CA ASP A 125 11.30 -23.89 7.79
C ASP A 125 10.74 -24.15 9.20
N TYR A 126 11.11 -23.33 10.18
CA TYR A 126 10.58 -23.44 11.54
C TYR A 126 9.08 -23.15 11.61
N LEU A 127 8.60 -22.11 10.92
CA LEU A 127 7.18 -21.78 10.88
C LEU A 127 6.36 -22.95 10.33
N SER A 128 6.85 -23.63 9.28
CA SER A 128 6.15 -24.77 8.67
C SER A 128 5.83 -25.89 9.66
N HIS A 129 6.65 -26.07 10.71
CA HIS A 129 6.45 -27.11 11.72
C HIS A 129 5.25 -26.85 12.65
N ILE A 130 4.77 -25.60 12.77
CA ILE A 130 3.66 -25.24 13.66
C ILE A 130 2.40 -24.82 12.90
N ARG A 131 2.45 -24.71 11.55
CA ARG A 131 1.29 -24.32 10.73
C ARG A 131 0.15 -25.32 10.75
N HIS A 132 0.42 -26.58 11.08
CA HIS A 132 -0.62 -27.59 11.26
C HIS A 132 -1.31 -27.52 12.63
N ASP A 133 -0.80 -26.71 13.57
CA ASP A 133 -1.37 -26.63 14.90
C ASP A 133 -2.73 -25.92 14.86
N PRO A 134 -3.75 -26.40 15.60
CA PRO A 134 -5.10 -25.84 15.54
C PRO A 134 -5.16 -24.33 15.82
N THR A 135 -4.31 -23.83 16.73
CA THR A 135 -4.24 -22.40 17.06
C THR A 135 -3.68 -21.60 15.89
N THR A 136 -2.62 -22.07 15.23
CA THR A 136 -2.03 -21.43 14.06
C THR A 136 -3.00 -21.44 12.88
N GLN A 137 -3.65 -22.58 12.61
CA GLN A 137 -4.66 -22.69 11.55
C GLN A 137 -5.83 -21.75 11.78
N ARG A 138 -6.31 -21.64 13.03
CA ARG A 138 -7.38 -20.71 13.38
C ARG A 138 -6.96 -19.26 13.15
N PHE A 139 -5.71 -18.92 13.46
CA PHE A 139 -5.17 -17.60 13.25
C PHE A 139 -5.08 -17.25 11.76
N GLU A 140 -4.51 -18.14 10.93
CA GLU A 140 -4.44 -17.97 9.47
C GLU A 140 -5.85 -17.93 8.83
N ALA A 141 -6.78 -18.72 9.34
CA ALA A 141 -8.17 -18.73 8.86
C ALA A 141 -8.86 -17.36 9.04
N SER A 142 -8.47 -16.58 10.04
CA SER A 142 -9.02 -15.22 10.23
C SER A 142 -8.62 -14.26 9.10
N TRP A 143 -7.42 -14.43 8.51
CA TRP A 143 -6.99 -13.67 7.34
C TRP A 143 -7.67 -14.17 6.07
N ALA A 144 -7.88 -15.49 5.97
CA ALA A 144 -8.62 -16.08 4.86
C ALA A 144 -10.08 -15.62 4.82
N GLU A 145 -10.75 -15.51 5.97
CA GLU A 145 -12.10 -14.94 6.10
C GLU A 145 -12.17 -13.52 5.54
N GLN A 146 -11.17 -12.69 5.87
CA GLN A 146 -11.06 -11.32 5.37
C GLN A 146 -10.93 -11.24 3.85
N ARG A 147 -10.20 -12.17 3.23
CA ARG A 147 -10.11 -12.29 1.75
C ARG A 147 -11.41 -12.79 1.14
N GLN A 148 -12.20 -13.58 1.86
CA GLN A 148 -13.44 -14.18 1.36
C GLN A 148 -14.50 -13.14 1.00
N TYR A 149 -14.50 -11.96 1.62
CA TYR A 149 -15.42 -10.87 1.27
C TYR A 149 -15.36 -10.47 -0.22
N LEU A 150 -14.19 -10.59 -0.85
CA LEU A 150 -14.00 -10.34 -2.28
C LEU A 150 -14.76 -11.35 -3.15
N GLN A 151 -14.79 -12.61 -2.73
CA GLN A 151 -15.58 -13.66 -3.39
C GLN A 151 -17.07 -13.51 -3.08
N GLN A 152 -17.42 -13.04 -1.89
CA GLN A 152 -18.80 -12.74 -1.53
C GLN A 152 -19.37 -11.57 -2.34
N PHE A 153 -18.56 -10.58 -2.72
CA PHE A 153 -18.93 -9.54 -3.68
C PHE A 153 -19.36 -10.14 -5.02
N VAL A 154 -18.55 -11.02 -5.60
CA VAL A 154 -18.85 -11.71 -6.87
C VAL A 154 -20.13 -12.53 -6.75
N ALA A 155 -20.25 -13.33 -5.69
CA ALA A 155 -21.41 -14.17 -5.45
C ALA A 155 -22.70 -13.36 -5.22
N ALA A 156 -22.61 -12.16 -4.62
CA ALA A 156 -23.74 -11.27 -4.45
C ALA A 156 -24.25 -10.72 -5.79
N LEU A 157 -23.35 -10.30 -6.69
CA LEU A 157 -23.72 -9.89 -8.05
C LEU A 157 -24.45 -11.00 -8.79
N GLU A 158 -23.92 -12.23 -8.75
CA GLU A 158 -24.54 -13.38 -9.41
C GLU A 158 -25.93 -13.70 -8.84
N ARG A 159 -26.03 -13.82 -7.51
CA ARG A 159 -27.29 -14.15 -6.81
C ARG A 159 -28.40 -13.15 -7.09
N HIS A 160 -28.06 -11.87 -7.25
CA HIS A 160 -29.03 -10.79 -7.45
C HIS A 160 -29.22 -10.39 -8.93
N GLY A 161 -28.83 -11.26 -9.88
CA GLY A 161 -29.22 -11.13 -11.29
C GLY A 161 -28.22 -10.38 -12.18
N ARG A 162 -26.98 -10.15 -11.72
CA ARG A 162 -25.89 -9.51 -12.47
C ARG A 162 -24.77 -10.51 -12.81
N ALA A 163 -25.13 -11.65 -13.39
CA ALA A 163 -24.17 -12.73 -13.72
C ALA A 163 -23.05 -12.28 -14.68
N GLY A 164 -23.33 -11.36 -15.60
CA GLY A 164 -22.30 -10.80 -16.50
C GLY A 164 -21.23 -10.01 -15.74
N HIS A 165 -21.66 -9.13 -14.82
CA HIS A 165 -20.76 -8.37 -13.94
C HIS A 165 -20.02 -9.26 -12.95
N ALA A 166 -20.66 -10.32 -12.46
CA ALA A 166 -19.99 -11.33 -11.64
C ALA A 166 -18.86 -12.04 -12.40
N ALA A 167 -19.11 -12.44 -13.66
CA ALA A 167 -18.09 -13.05 -14.51
C ALA A 167 -16.94 -12.07 -14.84
N GLU A 168 -17.25 -10.80 -15.09
CA GLU A 168 -16.24 -9.75 -15.29
C GLU A 168 -15.40 -9.53 -14.03
N ALA A 169 -16.03 -9.44 -12.86
CA ALA A 169 -15.33 -9.32 -11.57
C ALA A 169 -14.43 -10.53 -11.29
N GLN A 170 -14.92 -11.75 -11.51
CA GLN A 170 -14.12 -12.96 -11.34
C GLN A 170 -12.92 -12.97 -12.30
N ALA A 171 -13.13 -12.63 -13.57
CA ALA A 171 -12.04 -12.56 -14.54
C ALA A 171 -10.98 -11.51 -14.18
N ALA A 172 -11.39 -10.38 -13.61
CA ALA A 172 -10.47 -9.36 -13.13
C ALA A 172 -9.67 -9.82 -11.90
N LEU A 173 -10.29 -10.54 -10.97
CA LEU A 173 -9.59 -11.18 -9.85
C LEU A 173 -8.60 -12.24 -10.34
N ASP A 174 -9.01 -13.09 -11.27
CA ASP A 174 -8.14 -14.13 -11.85
C ASP A 174 -6.93 -13.51 -12.55
N ALA A 175 -7.11 -12.37 -13.22
CA ALA A 175 -6.05 -11.62 -13.90
C ALA A 175 -5.01 -10.97 -12.96
N LEU A 176 -5.27 -10.91 -11.65
CA LEU A 176 -4.27 -10.50 -10.66
C LEU A 176 -3.29 -11.64 -10.32
N THR A 177 -3.64 -12.89 -10.66
CA THR A 177 -2.77 -14.05 -10.41
C THR A 177 -1.47 -13.90 -11.22
N PRO A 178 -0.29 -13.94 -10.57
CA PRO A 178 0.97 -13.85 -11.28
C PRO A 178 1.15 -15.00 -12.27
N LEU A 179 1.66 -14.67 -13.45
CA LEU A 179 1.96 -15.60 -14.53
C LEU A 179 3.47 -15.75 -14.64
N ARG A 180 3.95 -17.00 -14.61
CA ARG A 180 5.38 -17.27 -14.76
C ARG A 180 5.90 -16.63 -16.05
N PRO A 181 7.09 -16.01 -16.00
CA PRO A 181 7.61 -15.32 -17.16
C PRO A 181 7.82 -16.28 -18.32
N ASP A 182 7.33 -15.88 -19.48
CA ASP A 182 7.59 -16.54 -20.74
C ASP A 182 8.41 -15.60 -21.62
N THR A 183 9.52 -16.10 -22.17
CA THR A 183 10.43 -15.36 -23.04
C THR A 183 10.47 -15.92 -24.46
N THR A 184 9.62 -16.91 -24.79
CA THR A 184 9.66 -17.65 -26.06
C THR A 184 9.51 -16.76 -27.29
N GLU A 185 8.67 -15.72 -27.21
CA GLU A 185 8.44 -14.73 -28.29
C GLU A 185 9.34 -13.49 -28.19
N LEU A 186 10.28 -13.46 -27.24
CA LEU A 186 11.10 -12.30 -26.96
C LEU A 186 12.56 -12.53 -27.36
N VAL A 187 13.26 -11.44 -27.68
CA VAL A 187 14.67 -11.45 -28.04
C VAL A 187 15.48 -10.94 -26.85
N ALA A 188 16.48 -11.72 -26.42
CA ALA A 188 17.40 -11.30 -25.38
C ALA A 188 18.15 -10.02 -25.78
N VAL A 189 18.33 -9.10 -24.84
CA VAL A 189 19.06 -7.84 -25.02
C VAL A 189 20.47 -8.01 -24.45
N PRO A 190 21.49 -8.37 -25.27
CA PRO A 190 22.85 -8.47 -24.77
C PRO A 190 23.37 -7.06 -24.40
N HIS A 191 24.23 -6.99 -23.39
CA HIS A 191 24.87 -5.73 -22.95
C HIS A 191 23.87 -4.64 -22.49
N TYR A 192 22.76 -5.03 -21.86
CA TYR A 192 21.76 -4.12 -21.30
C TYR A 192 22.33 -3.03 -20.38
N SER A 193 23.48 -3.28 -19.74
CA SER A 193 24.14 -2.35 -18.82
C SER A 193 24.95 -1.24 -19.50
N SER A 194 25.27 -1.37 -20.79
CA SER A 194 26.13 -0.42 -21.52
C SER A 194 25.46 0.26 -22.71
N SER A 195 24.25 -0.17 -23.07
CA SER A 195 23.54 0.28 -24.27
C SER A 195 22.14 0.78 -23.93
N SER A 196 21.65 1.75 -24.72
CA SER A 196 20.24 2.14 -24.68
C SER A 196 19.37 1.02 -25.26
N ILE A 197 18.19 0.83 -24.68
CA ILE A 197 17.19 -0.16 -25.09
C ILE A 197 15.97 0.58 -25.62
N GLU A 198 15.57 0.25 -26.84
CA GLU A 198 14.34 0.76 -27.45
C GLU A 198 13.12 -0.01 -26.96
N LEU A 199 12.08 0.73 -26.58
CA LEU A 199 10.74 0.25 -26.29
C LEU A 199 9.72 1.22 -26.90
N GLY A 200 9.17 0.89 -28.08
CA GLY A 200 8.37 1.83 -28.85
C GLY A 200 9.14 3.10 -29.17
N GLU A 201 8.58 4.24 -28.78
CA GLU A 201 9.20 5.56 -28.98
C GLU A 201 10.15 5.95 -27.86
N TYR A 202 10.38 5.06 -26.88
CA TYR A 202 11.15 5.35 -25.67
C TYR A 202 12.54 4.72 -25.72
N GLN A 203 13.50 5.44 -25.16
CA GLN A 203 14.88 4.99 -24.96
C GLN A 203 15.16 4.79 -23.47
N ILE A 204 15.59 3.58 -23.11
CA ILE A 204 15.72 3.12 -21.73
C ILE A 204 17.17 2.76 -21.42
N ARG A 205 17.67 3.17 -20.26
CA ARG A 205 18.89 2.60 -19.65
C ARG A 205 18.57 2.03 -18.28
N LEU A 206 19.11 0.85 -17.99
CA LEU A 206 18.88 0.14 -16.74
C LEU A 206 20.05 0.30 -15.78
N ASN A 207 19.73 0.41 -14.49
CA ASN A 207 20.66 0.19 -13.40
C ASN A 207 20.90 -1.32 -13.19
N SER A 208 21.94 -1.67 -12.42
CA SER A 208 22.25 -3.07 -12.09
C SER A 208 21.16 -3.77 -11.27
N ASP A 209 20.32 -3.01 -10.57
CA ASP A 209 19.18 -3.50 -9.79
C ASP A 209 17.87 -3.59 -10.61
N GLY A 210 17.93 -3.30 -11.91
CA GLY A 210 16.80 -3.36 -12.84
C GLY A 210 15.93 -2.11 -12.91
N SER A 211 16.14 -1.14 -12.02
CA SER A 211 15.47 0.16 -12.11
C SER A 211 15.92 0.93 -13.35
N LEU A 212 15.07 1.84 -13.83
CA LEU A 212 15.38 2.66 -14.99
C LEU A 212 16.23 3.85 -14.55
N ALA A 213 17.48 3.88 -15.00
CA ALA A 213 18.41 4.99 -14.84
C ALA A 213 18.08 6.17 -15.77
N GLN A 214 17.47 5.87 -16.92
CA GLN A 214 17.01 6.84 -17.90
C GLN A 214 15.75 6.33 -18.57
N LEU A 215 14.80 7.23 -18.81
CA LEU A 215 13.63 7.01 -19.64
C LEU A 215 13.44 8.25 -20.51
N THR A 216 13.89 8.19 -21.75
CA THR A 216 13.78 9.32 -22.68
C THR A 216 12.63 9.10 -23.65
N ASP A 217 11.74 10.09 -23.74
CA ASP A 217 10.61 10.06 -24.66
C ASP A 217 10.98 10.48 -26.09
N ALA A 218 10.01 10.47 -27.00
CA ALA A 218 10.19 10.84 -28.41
C ALA A 218 10.68 12.29 -28.61
N SER A 219 10.42 13.18 -27.65
CA SER A 219 10.86 14.58 -27.69
C SER A 219 12.30 14.78 -27.21
N GLY A 220 12.89 13.74 -26.61
CA GLY A 220 14.20 13.81 -25.97
C GLY A 220 14.16 14.21 -24.49
N ARG A 221 12.98 14.33 -23.87
CA ARG A 221 12.83 14.60 -22.43
C ARG A 221 13.19 13.34 -21.65
N ASP A 222 14.11 13.45 -20.69
CA ASP A 222 14.38 12.37 -19.72
C ASP A 222 13.47 12.50 -18.51
N LEU A 223 12.75 11.42 -18.21
CA LEU A 223 11.75 11.34 -17.15
C LEU A 223 12.30 10.70 -15.88
N ALA A 224 13.46 10.04 -15.92
CA ALA A 224 14.05 9.41 -14.74
C ALA A 224 14.90 10.40 -13.94
N GLY A 225 14.62 10.51 -12.64
CA GLY A 225 15.44 11.24 -11.68
C GLY A 225 16.63 10.41 -11.17
N ALA A 226 17.41 10.98 -10.25
CA ALA A 226 18.67 10.38 -9.79
C ALA A 226 18.50 9.01 -9.11
N ALA A 227 17.39 8.80 -8.39
CA ALA A 227 17.09 7.51 -7.75
C ALA A 227 16.51 6.47 -8.73
N GLY A 228 16.18 6.86 -9.96
CA GLY A 228 15.62 6.00 -11.01
C GLY A 228 14.12 5.71 -10.85
N LEU A 229 13.58 4.95 -11.80
CA LEU A 229 12.17 4.53 -11.81
C LEU A 229 12.04 3.02 -11.64
N GLY A 230 11.16 2.58 -10.75
CA GLY A 230 10.83 1.17 -10.55
C GLY A 230 11.90 0.36 -9.79
N ARG A 231 12.56 0.95 -8.78
CA ARG A 231 13.57 0.27 -7.95
C ARG A 231 12.91 -0.61 -6.90
N LEU A 232 13.08 -1.93 -7.00
CA LEU A 232 12.59 -2.90 -6.04
C LEU A 232 13.55 -3.02 -4.83
N CYS A 233 13.00 -3.01 -3.63
CA CYS A 233 13.75 -3.08 -2.39
C CYS A 233 13.04 -3.99 -1.38
N VAL A 234 13.81 -4.77 -0.61
CA VAL A 234 13.31 -5.39 0.62
C VAL A 234 14.08 -4.80 1.80
N GLN A 235 13.36 -4.30 2.79
CA GLN A 235 13.93 -3.85 4.06
C GLN A 235 13.54 -4.84 5.15
N THR A 236 14.52 -5.28 5.95
CA THR A 236 14.27 -6.04 7.19
C THR A 236 14.48 -5.13 8.40
N TYR A 237 13.86 -5.49 9.52
CA TYR A 237 13.93 -4.72 10.76
C TYR A 237 14.47 -5.56 11.91
N SER A 238 15.19 -4.93 12.82
CA SER A 238 15.78 -5.54 14.01
C SER A 238 14.93 -5.31 15.26
N ALA A 239 15.24 -6.03 16.34
CA ALA A 239 14.66 -5.73 17.66
C ALA A 239 14.95 -4.28 18.11
N ALA A 240 16.14 -3.75 17.76
CA ALA A 240 16.50 -2.36 18.07
C ALA A 240 15.65 -1.32 17.32
N ASP A 241 15.18 -1.65 16.11
CA ASP A 241 14.26 -0.77 15.37
C ASP A 241 12.91 -0.67 16.08
N TYR A 242 12.40 -1.79 16.61
CA TYR A 242 11.19 -1.82 17.41
C TYR A 242 11.35 -1.13 18.76
N GLU A 243 12.48 -1.33 19.45
CA GLU A 243 12.77 -0.62 20.71
C GLU A 243 12.77 0.89 20.49
N ARG A 244 13.45 1.36 19.43
CA ARG A 244 13.44 2.77 19.04
C ARG A 244 12.03 3.27 18.75
N TRP A 245 11.27 2.57 17.89
CA TRP A 245 9.88 2.90 17.57
C TRP A 245 9.00 2.98 18.83
N PHE A 246 9.08 1.98 19.70
CA PHE A 246 8.27 1.93 20.91
C PHE A 246 8.62 3.08 21.86
N SER A 247 9.92 3.36 22.04
CA SER A 247 10.40 4.45 22.88
C SER A 247 10.00 5.84 22.37
N THR A 248 9.72 6.01 21.08
CA THR A 248 9.30 7.29 20.50
C THR A 248 7.78 7.38 20.35
N TYR A 249 7.18 6.46 19.59
CA TYR A 249 5.75 6.47 19.26
C TYR A 249 4.87 6.14 20.47
N ASN A 250 5.31 5.21 21.31
CA ASN A 250 4.60 4.75 22.51
C ASN A 250 5.24 5.31 23.80
N SER A 251 5.93 6.45 23.71
CA SER A 251 6.68 7.06 24.82
C SER A 251 5.83 7.39 26.06
N ALA A 252 4.53 7.61 25.88
CA ALA A 252 3.59 7.95 26.94
C ALA A 252 2.78 6.75 27.49
N THR A 253 3.13 5.52 27.11
CA THR A 253 2.44 4.31 27.58
C THR A 253 2.59 4.16 29.10
N ALA A 254 1.45 4.05 29.79
CA ALA A 254 1.43 3.84 31.23
C ALA A 254 1.84 2.40 31.60
N ASP A 255 2.39 2.18 32.80
CA ASP A 255 2.81 0.86 33.28
C ASP A 255 1.69 -0.20 33.20
N ALA A 256 0.45 0.20 33.47
CA ALA A 256 -0.71 -0.69 33.40
C ALA A 256 -1.04 -1.18 31.97
N ASP A 257 -0.60 -0.43 30.96
CA ASP A 257 -0.85 -0.67 29.54
C ASP A 257 0.35 -1.29 28.82
N MET A 258 1.53 -1.27 29.45
CA MET A 258 2.79 -1.74 28.88
C MET A 258 2.68 -3.15 28.29
N TRP A 259 1.95 -4.04 28.98
CA TRP A 259 1.83 -5.43 28.56
C TRP A 259 1.13 -5.59 27.21
N TRP A 260 0.04 -4.86 26.91
CA TRP A 260 -0.65 -5.00 25.63
C TRP A 260 -0.01 -4.10 24.56
N ALA A 261 0.46 -2.91 24.95
CA ALA A 261 1.08 -1.97 24.03
C ALA A 261 2.34 -2.56 23.40
N THR A 262 3.16 -3.26 24.19
CA THR A 262 4.37 -3.94 23.70
C THR A 262 4.01 -4.98 22.64
N TRP A 263 3.00 -5.81 22.86
CA TRP A 263 2.58 -6.80 21.88
C TRP A 263 2.04 -6.18 20.59
N ASP A 264 1.24 -5.12 20.72
CA ASP A 264 0.60 -4.49 19.56
C ASP A 264 1.58 -3.67 18.72
N ASN A 265 2.63 -3.10 19.33
CA ASN A 265 3.55 -2.18 18.66
C ASN A 265 4.96 -2.75 18.43
N THR A 266 5.22 -3.96 18.93
CA THR A 266 6.50 -4.65 18.73
C THR A 266 6.28 -6.09 18.28
N LYS A 267 7.35 -6.87 18.22
CA LYS A 267 7.32 -8.31 17.95
C LYS A 267 8.04 -9.06 19.07
N PRO A 268 7.34 -9.48 20.13
CA PRO A 268 7.96 -10.21 21.23
C PRO A 268 8.71 -11.47 20.78
N GLY A 269 9.93 -11.67 21.30
CA GLY A 269 10.83 -12.77 20.95
C GLY A 269 11.73 -12.49 19.74
N LEU A 270 11.62 -11.31 19.12
CA LEU A 270 12.48 -10.90 18.01
C LEU A 270 13.93 -10.67 18.48
N GLU A 271 14.15 -10.31 19.74
CA GLU A 271 15.46 -10.13 20.34
C GLU A 271 16.35 -11.40 20.29
N ASP A 272 15.73 -12.58 20.38
CA ASP A 272 16.43 -13.88 20.42
C ASP A 272 16.55 -14.57 19.07
N SER A 273 16.00 -13.92 18.04
CA SER A 273 15.80 -14.54 16.74
C SER A 273 17.03 -14.42 15.82
N GLY A 274 17.80 -13.34 15.96
CA GLY A 274 18.87 -12.94 15.03
C GLY A 274 18.45 -11.95 13.94
N ALA A 275 17.29 -11.29 14.04
CA ALA A 275 16.85 -10.27 13.08
C ALA A 275 17.88 -9.15 12.90
N ILE A 276 18.03 -8.68 11.66
CA ILE A 276 18.90 -7.56 11.32
C ILE A 276 18.13 -6.48 10.55
N SER A 277 18.52 -5.22 10.80
CA SER A 277 18.12 -4.10 9.98
C SER A 277 18.99 -4.06 8.72
N ALA A 278 18.43 -4.35 7.56
CA ALA A 278 19.18 -4.42 6.32
C ALA A 278 18.31 -4.06 5.11
N VAL A 279 18.98 -3.66 4.02
CA VAL A 279 18.36 -3.38 2.73
C VAL A 279 18.89 -4.39 1.72
N TRP A 280 17.98 -5.12 1.09
CA TRP A 280 18.24 -6.14 0.10
C TRP A 280 17.74 -5.64 -1.25
N ARG A 281 18.62 -5.67 -2.25
CA ARG A 281 18.28 -5.28 -3.62
C ARG A 281 18.50 -6.45 -4.56
N PRO A 282 17.63 -6.64 -5.55
CA PRO A 282 17.88 -7.63 -6.56
C PRO A 282 18.98 -7.17 -7.51
N HIS A 283 19.41 -8.08 -8.37
CA HIS A 283 20.25 -7.81 -9.52
C HIS A 283 19.60 -8.37 -10.78
N VAL A 284 19.90 -7.75 -11.92
CA VAL A 284 19.40 -8.21 -13.22
C VAL A 284 20.09 -9.52 -13.62
N VAL A 285 19.29 -10.56 -13.90
CA VAL A 285 19.77 -11.85 -14.41
C VAL A 285 19.44 -12.05 -15.90
N GLY A 286 18.53 -11.26 -16.44
CA GLY A 286 18.27 -11.24 -17.88
C GLY A 286 17.31 -10.14 -18.30
N VAL A 287 17.41 -9.75 -19.58
CA VAL A 287 16.58 -8.71 -20.20
C VAL A 287 16.15 -9.19 -21.58
N TRP A 288 14.86 -9.08 -21.87
CA TRP A 288 14.27 -9.47 -23.14
C TRP A 288 13.34 -8.38 -23.65
N ARG A 289 13.35 -8.14 -24.96
CA ARG A 289 12.44 -7.21 -25.63
C ARG A 289 11.67 -7.92 -26.73
N GLY A 290 10.47 -7.45 -27.01
CA GLY A 290 9.66 -7.97 -28.11
C GLY A 290 8.25 -7.42 -28.07
N ALA A 291 7.33 -8.13 -28.71
CA ALA A 291 5.92 -7.79 -28.67
C ALA A 291 5.09 -9.03 -28.35
N ARG A 292 4.07 -8.87 -27.52
CA ARG A 292 3.08 -9.93 -27.22
C ARG A 292 1.68 -9.38 -27.42
N HIS A 293 0.85 -10.10 -28.17
CA HIS A 293 -0.50 -9.65 -28.55
C HIS A 293 -0.54 -8.24 -29.15
N GLY A 294 0.47 -7.88 -29.96
CA GLY A 294 0.58 -6.58 -30.62
C GLY A 294 1.02 -5.42 -29.73
N GLN A 295 1.44 -5.70 -28.48
CA GLN A 295 1.96 -4.70 -27.56
C GLN A 295 3.45 -4.94 -27.34
N GLU A 296 4.28 -3.92 -27.60
CA GLU A 296 5.70 -3.96 -27.30
C GLU A 296 5.94 -3.98 -25.78
N LEU A 297 6.94 -4.76 -25.38
CA LEU A 297 7.31 -4.91 -23.99
C LEU A 297 8.82 -5.10 -23.81
N LEU A 298 9.29 -4.66 -22.65
CA LEU A 298 10.61 -4.98 -22.11
C LEU A 298 10.41 -5.79 -20.83
N GLN A 299 11.01 -6.96 -20.75
CA GLN A 299 10.94 -7.84 -19.58
C GLN A 299 12.32 -7.98 -18.95
N ILE A 300 12.41 -7.69 -17.65
CA ILE A 300 13.64 -7.66 -16.86
C ILE A 300 13.47 -8.67 -15.73
N HIS A 301 14.30 -9.71 -15.71
CA HIS A 301 14.29 -10.72 -14.65
C HIS A 301 15.31 -10.35 -13.58
N LEU A 302 14.90 -10.52 -12.34
CA LEU A 302 15.57 -10.02 -11.15
C LEU A 302 15.67 -11.14 -10.11
N GLU A 303 16.84 -11.29 -9.51
CA GLU A 303 17.08 -12.23 -8.41
C GLU A 303 17.71 -11.51 -7.21
N PHE A 304 17.36 -11.94 -6.01
CA PHE A 304 17.98 -11.45 -4.79
C PHE A 304 19.18 -12.31 -4.41
N ALA A 305 20.31 -11.66 -4.13
CA ALA A 305 21.44 -12.33 -3.48
C ALA A 305 21.22 -12.30 -1.97
N ALA A 306 20.94 -13.45 -1.35
CA ALA A 306 20.93 -13.61 0.10
C ALA A 306 21.79 -14.78 0.52
N GLU A 307 22.44 -14.63 1.68
CA GLU A 307 23.09 -15.74 2.37
C GLU A 307 22.03 -16.72 2.88
N THR A 308 22.31 -18.02 2.82
CA THR A 308 21.37 -19.08 3.25
C THR A 308 20.91 -18.93 4.72
N SER A 309 21.69 -18.24 5.55
CA SER A 309 21.39 -17.99 6.97
C SER A 309 20.80 -16.61 7.27
N ALA A 310 20.54 -15.78 6.26
CA ALA A 310 20.04 -14.43 6.49
C ALA A 310 18.60 -14.44 7.05
N PRO A 311 18.27 -13.60 8.06
CA PRO A 311 16.95 -13.54 8.69
C PRO A 311 15.97 -12.73 7.81
N VAL A 312 15.70 -13.20 6.60
CA VAL A 312 14.89 -12.53 5.59
C VAL A 312 14.12 -13.54 4.75
N SER A 313 12.92 -13.17 4.28
CA SER A 313 12.19 -13.88 3.25
C SER A 313 12.16 -13.06 1.97
N LEU A 314 12.98 -13.45 0.99
CA LEU A 314 13.04 -12.83 -0.33
C LEU A 314 12.26 -13.68 -1.34
N PRO A 315 11.61 -13.08 -2.34
CA PRO A 315 11.13 -13.84 -3.49
C PRO A 315 12.32 -14.49 -4.22
N GLU A 316 12.12 -15.70 -4.75
CA GLU A 316 13.16 -16.40 -5.52
C GLU A 316 13.40 -15.73 -6.87
N LEU A 317 12.35 -15.19 -7.48
CA LEU A 317 12.37 -14.50 -8.76
C LEU A 317 11.43 -13.31 -8.72
N ALA A 318 11.89 -12.18 -9.25
CA ALA A 318 11.03 -11.05 -9.59
C ALA A 318 11.17 -10.71 -11.09
N VAL A 319 10.09 -10.24 -11.69
CA VAL A 319 10.03 -9.89 -13.11
C VAL A 319 9.37 -8.52 -13.22
N LEU A 320 10.12 -7.56 -13.75
CA LEU A 320 9.62 -6.25 -14.14
C LEU A 320 9.32 -6.27 -15.64
N THR A 321 8.06 -6.07 -16.01
CA THR A 321 7.63 -5.92 -17.39
C THR A 321 7.17 -4.48 -17.63
N LEU A 322 7.78 -3.82 -18.61
CA LEU A 322 7.39 -2.49 -19.07
C LEU A 322 6.57 -2.63 -20.35
N ARG A 323 5.48 -1.86 -20.46
CA ARG A 323 4.59 -1.90 -21.63
C ARG A 323 4.15 -0.49 -22.00
N CYS A 324 4.22 -0.17 -23.29
CA CYS A 324 3.52 1.00 -23.81
C CYS A 324 2.01 0.69 -23.80
N PRO A 325 1.15 1.48 -23.15
CA PRO A 325 -0.28 1.22 -23.13
C PRO A 325 -0.85 1.22 -24.55
N ARG A 326 -1.85 0.38 -24.81
CA ARG A 326 -2.62 0.49 -26.05
C ARG A 326 -3.41 1.79 -25.99
N GLN A 327 -3.40 2.60 -27.06
CA GLN A 327 -4.05 3.91 -27.18
C GLN A 327 -5.56 3.96 -26.83
N THR A 328 -6.19 2.87 -26.42
CA THR A 328 -7.64 2.73 -26.28
C THR A 328 -8.15 2.77 -24.83
N ALA A 329 -7.31 2.92 -23.81
CA ALA A 329 -7.75 2.97 -22.41
C ALA A 329 -7.55 4.38 -21.83
N VAL A 330 -8.53 5.26 -22.03
CA VAL A 330 -8.63 6.50 -21.22
C VAL A 330 -9.14 6.08 -19.84
N PRO A 331 -8.41 6.33 -18.74
CA PRO A 331 -8.89 6.01 -17.40
C PRO A 331 -10.16 6.83 -17.07
N PRO A 332 -11.16 6.26 -16.39
CA PRO A 332 -12.23 7.04 -15.79
C PRO A 332 -11.67 7.86 -14.62
N GLY A 333 -11.69 9.19 -14.75
CA GLY A 333 -11.20 10.15 -13.75
C GLY A 333 -11.00 11.53 -14.39
N PRO A 334 -10.62 12.58 -13.63
CA PRO A 334 -10.20 13.85 -14.19
C PRO A 334 -8.90 13.64 -14.97
N ALA A 335 -9.02 13.17 -16.20
CA ALA A 335 -7.90 12.91 -17.08
C ALA A 335 -7.26 14.25 -17.47
N LEU A 336 -6.08 14.51 -16.93
CA LEU A 336 -5.13 15.36 -17.63
C LEU A 336 -4.88 14.70 -18.99
N ALA A 337 -4.93 15.47 -20.07
CA ALA A 337 -4.69 14.98 -21.42
C ALA A 337 -3.19 14.67 -21.58
N LEU A 338 -2.75 13.55 -20.99
CA LEU A 338 -1.35 13.10 -21.00
C LEU A 338 -1.11 12.29 -22.27
N SER A 339 -0.08 12.65 -23.03
CA SER A 339 0.22 12.11 -24.36
C SER A 339 1.28 11.02 -24.35
N GLY A 340 2.07 10.89 -23.27
CA GLY A 340 3.02 9.81 -23.04
C GLY A 340 2.60 8.94 -21.86
N SER A 341 2.80 7.62 -21.96
CA SER A 341 2.50 6.70 -20.87
C SER A 341 3.32 5.41 -20.94
N LEU A 342 3.72 4.90 -19.77
CA LEU A 342 4.44 3.65 -19.60
C LEU A 342 3.87 2.90 -18.39
N GLU A 343 3.41 1.66 -18.62
CA GLU A 343 2.99 0.77 -17.54
C GLU A 343 4.18 -0.06 -17.05
N PHE A 344 4.38 -0.06 -15.75
CA PHE A 344 5.30 -0.92 -15.03
C PHE A 344 4.47 -2.03 -14.37
N GLU A 345 4.76 -3.28 -14.68
CA GLU A 345 4.19 -4.44 -14.01
C GLU A 345 5.31 -5.21 -13.30
N LEU A 346 5.24 -5.28 -11.98
CA LEU A 346 6.10 -6.12 -11.16
C LEU A 346 5.36 -7.39 -10.78
N GLN A 347 6.00 -8.54 -11.01
CA GLN A 347 5.56 -9.82 -10.47
C GLN A 347 6.71 -10.44 -9.68
N TRP A 348 6.40 -11.15 -8.60
CA TRP A 348 7.38 -11.98 -7.90
C TRP A 348 6.83 -13.35 -7.58
N PHE A 349 7.73 -14.28 -7.32
CA PHE A 349 7.40 -15.69 -7.19
C PHE A 349 8.09 -16.36 -6.01
N ASN A 350 7.41 -17.37 -5.45
CA ASN A 350 7.90 -18.28 -4.43
C ASN A 350 8.41 -17.58 -3.16
N LYS A 351 7.79 -16.47 -2.74
CA LYS A 351 8.14 -15.86 -1.46
C LYS A 351 7.67 -16.76 -0.32
N ALA A 352 8.59 -17.25 0.50
CA ALA A 352 8.24 -18.10 1.63
C ALA A 352 7.45 -17.36 2.73
N ALA A 353 6.59 -18.07 3.47
CA ALA A 353 6.02 -17.55 4.71
C ALA A 353 7.10 -17.44 5.78
N ALA A 354 7.38 -16.23 6.26
CA ALA A 354 8.28 -16.00 7.39
C ALA A 354 7.77 -14.83 8.22
N ARG A 355 7.95 -14.92 9.55
CA ARG A 355 7.48 -13.91 10.50
C ARG A 355 8.44 -12.75 10.67
N TRP A 356 9.67 -12.89 10.15
CA TRP A 356 10.68 -11.84 10.16
C TRP A 356 10.08 -10.50 9.71
N PRO A 357 10.26 -9.41 10.48
CA PRO A 357 9.71 -8.12 10.11
C PRO A 357 10.43 -7.61 8.88
N GLN A 358 9.66 -7.39 7.82
CA GLN A 358 10.15 -6.89 6.57
C GLN A 358 9.10 -6.08 5.83
N ALA A 359 9.57 -5.27 4.88
CA ALA A 359 8.75 -4.60 3.89
C ALA A 359 9.37 -4.76 2.51
N ILE A 360 8.51 -4.95 1.50
CA ILE A 360 8.90 -4.89 0.10
C ILE A 360 8.34 -3.60 -0.46
N SER A 361 9.21 -2.77 -1.03
CA SER A 361 8.86 -1.46 -1.55
C SER A 361 9.33 -1.27 -2.99
N TRP A 362 8.67 -0.35 -3.70
CA TRP A 362 8.93 -0.08 -5.10
C TRP A 362 8.98 1.42 -5.36
N GLN A 363 10.21 1.90 -5.57
CA GLN A 363 10.51 3.32 -5.61
C GLN A 363 10.48 3.88 -7.03
N PHE A 364 9.85 5.05 -7.19
CA PHE A 364 9.77 5.83 -8.41
C PHE A 364 10.19 7.27 -8.14
N ALA A 365 11.29 7.70 -8.75
CA ALA A 365 11.74 9.10 -8.69
C ALA A 365 11.70 9.73 -10.08
N PRO A 366 10.54 10.26 -10.54
CA PRO A 366 10.49 11.05 -11.76
C PRO A 366 11.33 12.32 -11.65
N ARG A 367 11.91 12.73 -12.78
CA ARG A 367 12.64 13.99 -12.90
C ARG A 367 11.66 15.15 -12.97
N VAL A 368 11.73 16.02 -11.98
CA VAL A 368 11.00 17.30 -11.89
C VAL A 368 11.95 18.39 -11.40
N PHE A 369 11.62 19.66 -11.61
CA PHE A 369 12.44 20.79 -11.16
C PHE A 369 12.21 21.16 -9.70
N ASP A 370 10.95 21.28 -9.28
CA ASP A 370 10.57 21.70 -7.93
C ASP A 370 9.79 20.61 -7.21
N PHE A 371 10.48 19.80 -6.41
CA PHE A 371 9.86 18.70 -5.69
C PHE A 371 8.77 19.13 -4.70
N SER A 372 8.65 20.40 -4.32
CA SER A 372 7.63 20.84 -3.36
C SER A 372 6.21 20.88 -3.94
N LEU A 373 6.07 20.82 -5.27
CA LEU A 373 4.79 21.00 -5.97
C LEU A 373 3.99 19.71 -6.17
N TRP A 374 4.48 18.57 -5.69
CA TRP A 374 3.74 17.33 -5.77
C TRP A 374 2.40 17.41 -5.02
N GLN A 375 1.41 16.69 -5.54
CA GLN A 375 0.10 16.48 -4.93
C GLN A 375 -0.20 14.99 -4.88
N MET A 376 -0.90 14.54 -3.84
CA MET A 376 -1.39 13.18 -3.66
C MET A 376 -2.91 13.17 -3.84
N LEU A 377 -3.44 12.24 -4.62
CA LEU A 377 -4.88 12.04 -4.73
C LEU A 377 -5.36 11.09 -3.62
N LYS A 378 -6.15 11.63 -2.70
CA LYS A 378 -6.70 10.91 -1.54
C LYS A 378 -8.20 11.16 -1.46
N LEU A 379 -9.01 10.10 -1.49
CA LEU A 379 -10.47 10.20 -1.40
C LEU A 379 -11.08 11.21 -2.41
N ASN A 380 -10.53 11.26 -3.62
CA ASN A 380 -10.87 12.21 -4.70
C ASN A 380 -10.49 13.68 -4.45
N GLU A 381 -9.64 13.97 -3.47
CA GLU A 381 -9.10 15.30 -3.21
C GLU A 381 -7.57 15.32 -3.37
N TRP A 382 -7.04 16.43 -3.89
CA TRP A 382 -5.61 16.65 -4.01
C TRP A 382 -5.06 17.26 -2.72
N VAL A 383 -4.08 16.58 -2.13
CA VAL A 383 -3.45 16.98 -0.87
C VAL A 383 -1.95 17.14 -1.09
N SER A 384 -1.38 18.24 -0.61
CA SER A 384 0.08 18.41 -0.59
C SER A 384 0.71 17.51 0.48
N PRO A 385 1.80 16.77 0.18
CA PRO A 385 2.51 16.00 1.20
C PRO A 385 3.16 16.91 2.26
N SER A 386 3.38 18.18 1.94
CA SER A 386 3.90 19.18 2.89
C SER A 386 2.81 19.84 3.74
N ASP A 387 1.52 19.64 3.42
CA ASP A 387 0.39 20.24 4.14
C ASP A 387 -0.30 19.24 5.09
N VAL A 388 0.48 18.75 6.04
CA VAL A 388 0.06 17.78 7.05
C VAL A 388 0.34 18.35 8.43
N VAL A 389 -0.64 18.24 9.35
CA VAL A 389 -0.52 18.75 10.72
C VAL A 389 0.73 18.22 11.43
N ALA A 390 1.23 18.98 12.41
CA ALA A 390 2.29 18.50 13.29
C ALA A 390 1.84 17.21 14.00
N TYR A 391 2.76 16.25 14.11
CA TYR A 391 2.49 14.90 14.66
C TYR A 391 1.51 14.03 13.85
N GLY A 392 1.06 14.52 12.68
CA GLY A 392 0.27 13.76 11.71
C GLY A 392 1.12 12.81 10.86
N ALA A 393 0.45 12.10 9.94
CA ALA A 393 1.07 11.12 9.05
C ALA A 393 1.88 11.77 7.93
N ARG A 394 3.06 12.28 8.27
CA ARG A 394 3.90 13.08 7.36
C ARG A 394 4.79 12.26 6.42
N ASN A 395 5.10 11.01 6.77
CA ASN A 395 6.04 10.16 6.03
C ASN A 395 5.37 8.97 5.33
N LEU A 396 4.06 8.78 5.52
CA LEU A 396 3.34 7.61 5.01
C LEU A 396 1.88 7.96 4.79
N HIS A 397 1.38 7.66 3.59
CA HIS A 397 0.02 7.96 3.18
C HIS A 397 -0.59 6.78 2.44
N CYS A 398 -1.92 6.75 2.38
CA CYS A 398 -2.63 6.02 1.35
C CYS A 398 -3.03 7.00 0.24
N ALA A 399 -2.58 6.78 -0.99
CA ALA A 399 -2.93 7.59 -2.15
C ALA A 399 -3.19 6.69 -3.37
N ASP A 400 -4.10 7.13 -4.24
CA ASP A 400 -4.36 6.44 -5.52
C ASP A 400 -3.35 6.88 -6.59
N GLN A 401 -2.95 8.14 -6.54
CA GLN A 401 -2.03 8.75 -7.50
C GLN A 401 -1.20 9.85 -6.84
N VAL A 402 -0.08 10.17 -7.48
CA VAL A 402 0.64 11.42 -7.25
C VAL A 402 0.84 12.17 -8.55
N SER A 403 0.71 13.48 -8.51
CA SER A 403 0.79 14.34 -9.69
C SER A 403 1.69 15.54 -9.44
N HIS A 404 2.40 15.93 -10.49
CA HIS A 404 3.25 17.11 -10.51
C HIS A 404 2.77 18.07 -11.62
N PRO A 405 2.73 19.39 -11.38
CA PRO A 405 2.29 20.38 -12.38
C PRO A 405 3.09 20.43 -13.69
N GLU A 406 4.28 19.82 -13.73
CA GLU A 406 5.07 19.63 -14.97
C GLU A 406 4.51 18.50 -15.88
N GLY A 407 3.25 18.14 -15.67
CA GLY A 407 2.56 17.09 -16.39
C GLY A 407 3.18 15.72 -16.14
N ILE A 408 3.50 15.36 -14.89
CA ILE A 408 3.95 14.01 -14.51
C ILE A 408 2.95 13.42 -13.53
N ASN A 409 2.50 12.19 -13.76
CA ASN A 409 1.57 11.48 -12.88
C ASN A 409 2.00 10.02 -12.70
N LEU A 410 1.97 9.55 -11.45
CA LEU A 410 2.12 8.14 -11.09
C LEU A 410 0.78 7.64 -10.55
N GLU A 411 0.24 6.61 -11.18
CA GLU A 411 -0.96 5.90 -10.71
C GLU A 411 -0.55 4.59 -10.02
N PHE A 412 -0.95 4.41 -8.76
CA PHE A 412 -0.68 3.19 -7.99
C PHE A 412 -1.89 2.26 -8.09
N VAL A 413 -1.82 1.24 -8.95
CA VAL A 413 -3.02 0.48 -9.32
C VAL A 413 -3.41 -0.53 -8.23
N ASP A 414 -2.43 -1.30 -7.74
CA ASP A 414 -2.66 -2.50 -6.93
C ASP A 414 -2.24 -2.34 -5.45
N ALA A 415 -1.47 -1.29 -5.12
CA ALA A 415 -1.11 -0.91 -3.76
C ALA A 415 -1.41 0.58 -3.56
N SER A 416 -1.62 1.00 -2.30
CA SER A 416 -1.95 2.40 -1.97
C SER A 416 -1.01 3.03 -0.95
N LEU A 417 -0.27 2.22 -0.19
CA LEU A 417 0.58 2.71 0.90
C LEU A 417 1.88 3.27 0.33
N VAL A 418 2.04 4.59 0.37
CA VAL A 418 3.14 5.30 -0.28
C VAL A 418 3.81 6.28 0.66
N ALA A 419 5.13 6.35 0.61
CA ALA A 419 5.92 7.34 1.32
C ALA A 419 6.41 8.44 0.36
N PRO A 420 6.21 9.74 0.67
CA PRO A 420 6.93 10.83 0.03
C PRO A 420 8.42 10.71 0.38
N GLY A 421 9.27 10.49 -0.62
CA GLY A 421 10.69 10.21 -0.44
C GLY A 421 10.97 8.73 -0.17
N LYS A 422 11.54 8.43 1.00
CA LYS A 422 11.93 7.08 1.41
C LYS A 422 10.87 6.46 2.33
N LEU A 423 10.62 5.16 2.18
CA LEU A 423 9.81 4.41 3.14
C LEU A 423 10.46 4.39 4.54
N LYS A 424 9.72 4.93 5.53
CA LYS A 424 10.13 5.10 6.93
C LYS A 424 9.23 4.31 7.89
N LEU A 425 9.10 3.00 7.69
CA LEU A 425 8.37 2.16 8.66
C LEU A 425 9.16 2.03 9.97
N LEU A 426 8.46 2.01 11.11
CA LEU A 426 9.07 2.00 12.45
C LEU A 426 9.99 3.20 12.71
N GLU A 427 9.74 4.33 12.02
CA GLU A 427 10.41 5.60 12.25
C GLU A 427 9.36 6.67 12.56
N PHE A 428 9.22 6.97 13.84
CA PHE A 428 8.50 8.16 14.30
C PHE A 428 9.52 9.18 14.77
N GLU A 429 9.48 10.38 14.22
CA GLU A 429 10.34 11.49 14.62
C GLU A 429 9.54 12.39 15.59
N PRO A 430 9.71 12.23 16.92
CA PRO A 430 8.90 12.94 17.91
C PRO A 430 9.30 14.42 18.05
N VAL A 431 10.41 14.84 17.45
CA VAL A 431 10.89 16.22 17.47
C VAL A 431 10.80 16.76 16.05
N GLN A 432 9.70 17.43 15.74
CA GLN A 432 9.64 18.27 14.54
C GLN A 432 9.47 19.70 15.01
N ASP A 433 10.50 20.49 14.73
CA ASP A 433 10.39 21.94 14.62
C ASP A 433 9.12 22.31 13.82
N GLN A 434 8.65 23.55 13.91
CA GLN A 434 7.56 24.02 13.04
C GLN A 434 7.88 23.86 11.53
N HIS A 435 9.16 23.60 11.20
CA HIS A 435 9.69 23.40 9.85
C HIS A 435 10.01 21.90 9.66
N PHE A 436 8.99 21.14 9.28
CA PHE A 436 9.18 19.80 8.73
C PHE A 436 9.45 19.90 7.23
N GLU A 437 10.57 19.37 6.76
CA GLU A 437 10.91 19.35 5.34
C GLU A 437 11.01 17.90 4.86
N LEU A 438 10.20 17.57 3.85
CA LEU A 438 10.26 16.28 3.15
C LEU A 438 11.40 16.30 2.12
N ASP A 439 12.25 15.27 2.15
CA ASP A 439 13.18 15.00 1.06
C ASP A 439 12.47 14.26 -0.08
N LEU A 440 11.71 15.01 -0.88
CA LEU A 440 11.03 14.51 -2.08
C LEU A 440 11.98 14.28 -3.26
N SER A 441 13.27 14.60 -3.13
CA SER A 441 14.27 14.33 -4.18
C SER A 441 14.51 12.82 -4.39
N GLN A 442 14.13 12.00 -3.40
CA GLN A 442 14.18 10.55 -3.48
C GLN A 442 12.94 9.93 -4.17
N GLY A 443 11.98 10.75 -4.59
CA GLY A 443 10.78 10.30 -5.30
C GLY A 443 9.67 9.82 -4.38
N TRP A 444 9.04 8.72 -4.76
CA TRP A 444 7.91 8.09 -4.08
C TRP A 444 8.20 6.61 -3.87
N ASP A 445 8.09 6.14 -2.64
CA ASP A 445 8.36 4.75 -2.27
C ASP A 445 7.04 4.03 -1.94
N LEU A 446 6.58 3.19 -2.86
CA LEU A 446 5.33 2.45 -2.73
C LEU A 446 5.58 1.18 -1.92
N CYS A 447 5.02 1.09 -0.70
CA CYS A 447 5.06 -0.11 0.11
C CYS A 447 4.10 -1.16 -0.47
N LEU A 448 4.65 -2.18 -1.13
CA LEU A 448 3.87 -3.25 -1.75
C LEU A 448 3.36 -4.25 -0.71
N THR A 449 4.21 -4.59 0.26
CA THR A 449 3.79 -5.39 1.42
C THR A 449 4.70 -5.12 2.62
N ASN A 450 4.19 -5.27 3.83
CA ASN A 450 4.97 -5.29 5.05
C ASN A 450 4.29 -6.19 6.09
N ASN A 451 5.03 -6.71 7.06
CA ASN A 451 4.45 -7.43 8.19
C ASN A 451 4.90 -6.84 9.53
N VAL A 452 5.17 -5.54 9.58
CA VAL A 452 5.84 -4.91 10.73
C VAL A 452 4.94 -4.77 11.96
N TRP A 453 3.62 -4.91 11.81
CA TRP A 453 2.67 -4.74 12.90
C TRP A 453 2.35 -6.08 13.60
N GLY A 454 2.18 -6.07 14.93
CA GLY A 454 1.82 -7.21 15.76
C GLY A 454 0.34 -7.30 16.17
N THR A 455 -0.52 -6.37 15.73
CA THR A 455 -1.95 -6.36 16.08
C THR A 455 -2.81 -6.72 14.86
N ASN A 456 -3.83 -7.57 15.01
CA ASN A 456 -4.97 -7.81 14.09
C ASN A 456 -4.70 -7.84 12.56
N PHE A 457 -3.49 -8.09 12.10
CA PHE A 457 -3.08 -8.06 10.70
C PHE A 457 -2.31 -9.34 10.34
N ALA A 458 -2.13 -9.59 9.04
CA ALA A 458 -1.36 -10.74 8.60
C ALA A 458 0.09 -10.64 9.08
N MET A 459 0.55 -11.68 9.79
CA MET A 459 1.90 -11.71 10.37
C MET A 459 2.98 -12.11 9.37
N TRP A 460 2.58 -12.61 8.20
CA TRP A 460 3.41 -12.87 7.04
C TRP A 460 2.58 -12.81 5.76
N SER A 461 3.23 -12.45 4.66
CA SER A 461 2.74 -12.66 3.30
C SER A 461 3.64 -13.71 2.61
N GLU A 462 3.01 -14.59 1.83
CA GLU A 462 3.70 -15.68 1.13
C GLU A 462 3.17 -15.83 -0.30
N GLY A 463 3.90 -16.60 -1.09
CA GLY A 463 3.56 -16.94 -2.47
C GLY A 463 3.90 -15.85 -3.47
N ASP A 464 3.15 -15.87 -4.56
CA ASP A 464 3.35 -15.01 -5.71
C ASP A 464 2.51 -13.73 -5.55
N ALA A 465 2.98 -12.60 -6.06
CA ALA A 465 2.17 -11.38 -6.15
C ALA A 465 2.48 -10.54 -7.40
N ARG A 466 1.56 -9.64 -7.73
CA ARG A 466 1.59 -8.76 -8.91
C ARG A 466 1.17 -7.35 -8.53
N PHE A 467 1.88 -6.37 -9.07
CA PHE A 467 1.59 -4.94 -8.88
C PHE A 467 1.81 -4.17 -10.17
N ARG A 468 0.98 -3.16 -10.40
CA ARG A 468 1.12 -2.22 -11.51
C ARG A 468 1.25 -0.79 -11.02
N VAL A 469 2.11 -0.05 -11.69
CA VAL A 469 2.21 1.41 -11.60
C VAL A 469 2.19 1.97 -13.02
N ARG A 470 1.42 3.03 -13.26
CA ARG A 470 1.45 3.74 -14.55
C ARG A 470 2.12 5.08 -14.37
N LEU A 471 3.13 5.34 -15.18
CA LEU A 471 3.72 6.67 -15.32
C LEU A 471 3.10 7.32 -16.56
N ASN A 472 2.45 8.46 -16.37
CA ASN A 472 1.85 9.25 -17.44
C ASN A 472 2.52 10.63 -17.48
N TRP A 473 2.70 11.19 -18.67
CA TRP A 473 3.26 12.52 -18.81
C TRP A 473 2.76 13.32 -20.02
N GLU A 474 2.87 14.64 -19.93
CA GLU A 474 2.69 15.55 -21.07
C GLU A 474 3.96 15.53 -21.94
N THR A 475 3.81 15.13 -23.20
CA THR A 475 4.83 15.33 -24.24
C THR A 475 4.82 16.78 -24.66
N ALA A 476 6.00 17.39 -24.76
CA ALA A 476 6.18 18.78 -25.17
C ALA A 476 5.69 19.07 -26.59
#